data_AF-A0AA91IPU0-F1
#
_entry.id   AF-A0AA91IPU0-F1
#
_cell.length_a   1.000
_cell.length_b   1.000
_cell.length_c   1.000
_cell.angle_alpha   90.00
_cell.angle_beta   90.00
_cell.angle_gamma   90.00
#
_symmetry.space_group_name_H-M   'P 1'
#
loop_
_entity.id
_entity.type
_entity.pdbx_description
1 polymer ?
#
loop_
_entity_poly.entity_id
_entity_poly.type
_entity_poly.pdbx_seq_one_letter_code
_entity_poly.pdbx_strand_id
1 'polypeptide(L)'
;MVSDSAQALFLSLITHQVTPWQSVCHSPAVAGHGAKEVSALLFSGVLQPMWWCCRGPGPVAPRKKNSLSWMVALVNDPTPAAAQLWLPAAALRIPRVTGELQRKALDRFLLRCFQDFASADELYKKGG
;
A
#
# COMPACT_ATOMS: atom_id res chain seq x y z
N MET A 1 -8.72 -14.62 9.14
CA MET A 1 -8.62 -15.19 7.79
C MET A 1 -8.00 -14.12 6.89
N VAL A 2 -6.90 -14.41 6.19
CA VAL A 2 -6.22 -13.42 5.34
C VAL A 2 -6.98 -13.28 4.02
N SER A 3 -7.21 -12.04 3.57
CA SER A 3 -7.96 -11.78 2.34
C SER A 3 -7.19 -12.28 1.10
N ASP A 4 -7.91 -12.68 0.06
CA ASP A 4 -7.29 -13.10 -1.22
C ASP A 4 -6.40 -12.01 -1.81
N SER A 5 -6.80 -10.74 -1.66
CA SER A 5 -5.99 -9.61 -2.14
C SER A 5 -4.71 -9.39 -1.31
N ALA A 6 -4.71 -9.72 -0.02
CA ALA A 6 -3.49 -9.68 0.80
C ALA A 6 -2.53 -10.82 0.44
N GLN A 7 -3.04 -12.03 0.18
CA GLN A 7 -2.21 -13.14 -0.31
C GLN A 7 -1.62 -12.83 -1.70
N ALA A 8 -2.43 -12.29 -2.60
CA ALA A 8 -1.98 -11.85 -3.92
C ALA A 8 -0.98 -10.70 -3.83
N LEU A 9 -1.18 -9.75 -2.90
CA LEU A 9 -0.22 -8.68 -2.64
C LEU A 9 1.10 -9.25 -2.13
N PHE A 10 1.08 -10.19 -1.19
CA PHE A 10 2.27 -10.87 -0.71
C PHE A 10 3.04 -11.54 -1.85
N LEU A 11 2.34 -12.34 -2.68
CA LEU A 11 2.92 -12.98 -3.87
C LEU A 11 3.52 -11.95 -4.83
N SER A 12 2.81 -10.84 -5.07
CA SER A 12 3.30 -9.74 -5.89
C SER A 12 4.58 -9.11 -5.33
N LEU A 13 4.64 -8.89 -4.02
CA LEU A 13 5.79 -8.27 -3.35
C LEU A 13 7.04 -9.16 -3.41
N ILE A 14 6.89 -10.48 -3.20
CA ILE A 14 8.02 -11.43 -3.24
C ILE A 14 8.50 -11.71 -4.68
N THR A 15 7.60 -11.69 -5.67
CA THR A 15 7.94 -11.91 -7.08
C THR A 15 8.33 -10.63 -7.82
N HIS A 16 8.16 -9.47 -7.20
CA HIS A 16 8.30 -8.15 -7.84
C HIS A 16 7.35 -7.93 -9.02
N GLN A 17 6.28 -8.72 -9.12
CA GLN A 17 5.29 -8.64 -10.20
C GLN A 17 3.98 -8.09 -9.67
N VAL A 18 3.45 -7.01 -10.24
CA VAL A 18 2.16 -6.43 -9.80
C VAL A 18 0.94 -7.26 -10.24
N THR A 19 1.12 -8.17 -11.20
CA THR A 19 0.06 -8.93 -11.87
C THR A 19 -0.79 -9.81 -10.95
N PRO A 20 -0.24 -10.62 -10.02
CA PRO A 20 -1.04 -11.38 -9.07
C PRO A 20 -2.00 -10.49 -8.29
N TRP A 21 -1.50 -9.40 -7.70
CA TRP A 21 -2.32 -8.46 -6.96
C TRP A 21 -3.37 -7.77 -7.83
N GLN A 22 -3.01 -7.31 -9.03
CA GLN A 22 -3.95 -6.70 -9.99
C GLN A 22 -5.08 -7.60 -10.45
N SER A 23 -4.87 -8.93 -10.46
CA SER A 23 -5.90 -9.88 -10.88
C SER A 23 -7.09 -9.96 -9.92
N VAL A 24 -6.90 -9.58 -8.66
CA VAL A 24 -7.91 -9.65 -7.60
C VAL A 24 -8.20 -8.30 -6.93
N CYS A 25 -7.30 -7.33 -7.07
CA CYS A 25 -7.45 -6.01 -6.48
C CYS A 25 -8.15 -5.05 -7.45
N HIS A 26 -9.37 -4.65 -7.09
CA HIS A 26 -10.19 -3.74 -7.88
C HIS A 26 -9.83 -2.28 -7.52
N SER A 27 -8.90 -1.71 -8.28
CA SER A 27 -8.56 -0.28 -8.18
C SER A 27 -9.60 0.60 -8.88
N PRO A 28 -9.86 1.81 -8.37
CA PRO A 28 -10.71 2.77 -9.04
C PRO A 28 -9.98 3.34 -10.26
N ALA A 29 -10.73 3.67 -11.30
CA ALA A 29 -10.24 4.58 -12.33
C ALA A 29 -10.18 6.00 -11.76
N VAL A 30 -9.12 6.73 -12.11
CA VAL A 30 -8.88 8.11 -11.63
C VAL A 30 -8.64 8.99 -12.87
N ALA A 31 -8.96 10.28 -12.81
CA ALA A 31 -8.87 11.17 -13.97
C ALA A 31 -7.52 11.05 -14.72
N GLY A 32 -7.57 10.55 -15.96
CA GLY A 32 -6.39 10.35 -16.81
C GLY A 32 -5.64 9.02 -16.63
N HIS A 33 -6.03 8.19 -15.66
CA HIS A 33 -5.38 6.91 -15.37
C HIS A 33 -6.38 5.75 -15.30
N GLY A 34 -6.08 4.66 -16.02
CA GLY A 34 -6.85 3.43 -15.95
C GLY A 34 -6.73 2.75 -14.58
N ALA A 35 -7.70 1.92 -14.20
CA ALA A 35 -7.66 1.18 -12.92
C ALA A 35 -6.33 0.41 -12.73
N LYS A 36 -5.88 -0.31 -13.76
CA LYS A 36 -4.59 -1.04 -13.72
C LYS A 36 -3.38 -0.12 -13.56
N GLU A 37 -3.45 1.09 -14.10
CA GLU A 37 -2.35 2.05 -13.99
C GLU A 37 -2.24 2.59 -12.55
N VAL A 38 -3.36 2.86 -11.89
CA VAL A 38 -3.41 3.31 -10.49
C VAL A 38 -2.81 2.26 -9.55
N SER A 39 -3.17 0.99 -9.73
CA SER A 39 -2.58 -0.10 -8.93
C SER A 39 -1.10 -0.31 -9.26
N ALA A 40 -0.68 -0.16 -10.53
CA ALA A 40 0.74 -0.22 -10.91
C ALA A 40 1.56 0.89 -10.24
N LEU A 41 1.08 2.13 -10.28
CA LEU A 41 1.72 3.29 -9.65
C LEU A 41 1.81 3.13 -8.13
N LEU A 42 0.74 2.67 -7.48
CA LEU A 42 0.74 2.43 -6.04
C LEU A 42 1.71 1.29 -5.66
N PHE A 43 1.73 0.21 -6.46
CA PHE A 43 2.63 -0.91 -6.22
C PHE A 43 4.09 -0.50 -6.33
N SER A 44 4.50 0.08 -7.47
CA SER A 44 5.91 0.41 -7.74
C SER A 44 6.38 1.64 -6.95
N GLY A 45 5.51 2.62 -6.72
CA GLY A 45 5.86 3.87 -6.05
C GLY A 45 5.75 3.84 -4.52
N VAL A 46 5.01 2.88 -3.96
CA VAL A 46 4.70 2.85 -2.52
C VAL A 46 4.90 1.47 -1.93
N LEU A 47 4.10 0.47 -2.34
CA LEU A 47 4.02 -0.81 -1.63
C LEU A 47 5.32 -1.61 -1.74
N GLN A 48 5.86 -1.76 -2.94
CA GLN A 48 7.12 -2.47 -3.14
C GLN A 48 8.30 -1.75 -2.46
N PRO A 49 8.52 -0.43 -2.61
CA PRO A 49 9.54 0.27 -1.84
C PRO A 49 9.37 0.17 -0.33
N MET A 50 8.14 0.28 0.19
CA MET A 50 7.84 0.08 1.61
C MET A 50 8.26 -1.32 2.07
N TRP A 51 7.91 -2.35 1.30
CA TRP A 51 8.22 -3.74 1.61
C TRP A 51 9.72 -3.96 1.77
N TRP A 52 10.54 -3.46 0.85
CA TRP A 52 11.98 -3.73 0.86
C TRP A 52 12.76 -2.78 1.77
N CYS A 53 12.30 -1.54 1.98
CA CYS A 53 13.07 -0.54 2.74
C CYS A 53 13.22 -0.85 4.24
N CYS A 54 12.41 -1.77 4.78
CA CYS A 54 12.35 -2.07 6.22
C CYS A 54 12.60 -3.55 6.56
N ARG A 55 13.16 -4.32 5.61
CA ARG A 55 13.56 -5.73 5.84
C ARG A 55 15.02 -5.88 6.29
N GLY A 56 15.81 -4.82 6.17
CA GLY A 56 17.15 -4.71 6.75
C GLY A 56 17.13 -4.17 8.19
N PRO A 57 18.31 -3.98 8.80
CA PRO A 57 18.42 -3.36 10.12
C PRO A 57 17.70 -1.99 10.13
N GLY A 58 16.91 -1.76 11.18
CA GLY A 58 16.09 -0.57 11.29
C GLY A 58 16.92 0.73 11.28
N PRO A 59 16.34 1.85 10.84
CA PRO A 59 17.05 3.12 10.86
C PRO A 59 17.40 3.53 12.30
N VAL A 60 18.67 3.89 12.52
CA VAL A 60 19.17 4.39 13.82
C VAL A 60 18.61 5.79 14.14
N ALA A 61 18.14 6.51 13.11
CA ALA A 61 17.59 7.86 13.23
C ALA A 61 16.05 7.88 13.32
N PRO A 62 15.46 8.94 13.91
CA PRO A 62 14.02 9.15 13.94
C PRO A 62 13.39 9.11 12.54
N ARG A 63 12.24 8.46 12.41
CA ARG A 63 11.54 8.33 11.12
C ARG A 63 10.96 9.69 10.70
N LYS A 64 11.42 10.21 9.55
CA LYS A 64 10.86 11.43 8.96
C LYS A 64 9.39 11.21 8.56
N LYS A 65 8.48 12.10 8.95
CA LYS A 65 7.06 12.04 8.55
C LYS A 65 6.94 11.89 7.03
N ASN A 66 6.01 11.05 6.60
CA ASN A 66 5.80 10.67 5.20
C ASN A 66 6.99 9.94 4.55
N SER A 67 8.04 9.51 5.24
CA SER A 67 9.03 8.59 4.65
C SER A 67 8.44 7.19 4.46
N LEU A 68 9.07 6.34 3.63
CA LEU A 68 8.65 4.94 3.47
C LEU A 68 8.72 4.19 4.81
N SER A 69 9.79 4.38 5.59
CA SER A 69 9.94 3.77 6.90
C SER A 69 8.90 4.24 7.92
N TRP A 70 8.49 5.51 7.86
CA TRP A 70 7.39 6.02 8.67
C TRP A 70 6.06 5.39 8.24
N MET A 71 5.78 5.27 6.95
CA MET A 71 4.59 4.59 6.45
C MET A 71 4.56 3.12 6.85
N VAL A 72 5.71 2.42 6.83
CA VAL A 72 5.84 1.05 7.35
C VAL A 72 5.52 0.98 8.85
N ALA A 73 5.88 2.00 9.63
CA ALA A 73 5.51 2.05 11.05
C ALA A 73 3.98 1.99 11.23
N LEU A 74 3.24 2.69 10.37
CA LEU A 74 1.79 2.78 10.46
C LEU A 74 1.10 1.45 10.13
N VAL A 75 1.61 0.69 9.15
CA VAL A 75 1.03 -0.62 8.79
C VAL A 75 1.42 -1.72 9.78
N ASN A 76 2.55 -1.59 10.48
CA ASN A 76 2.95 -2.54 11.52
C ASN A 76 2.08 -2.46 12.79
N ASP A 77 1.44 -1.32 13.03
CA ASP A 77 0.45 -1.12 14.09
C ASP A 77 -0.84 -0.50 13.50
N PRO A 78 -1.67 -1.34 12.83
CA PRO A 78 -2.73 -0.87 11.94
C PRO A 78 -3.98 -0.39 12.71
N THR A 79 -3.85 0.74 13.40
CA THR A 79 -4.96 1.41 14.09
C THR A 79 -5.78 2.30 13.13
N PRO A 80 -7.03 2.69 13.50
CA PRO A 80 -7.79 3.67 12.73
C PRO A 80 -7.04 5.01 12.57
N ALA A 81 -6.31 5.45 13.60
CA ALA A 81 -5.48 6.66 13.53
C ALA A 81 -4.31 6.51 12.55
N ALA A 82 -3.64 5.36 12.55
CA ALA A 82 -2.57 5.06 11.61
C ALA A 82 -3.07 5.07 10.15
N ALA A 83 -4.26 4.51 9.90
CA ALA A 83 -4.89 4.56 8.59
C ALA A 83 -5.15 6.01 8.13
N GLN A 84 -5.66 6.87 9.02
CA GLN A 84 -5.90 8.29 8.70
C GLN A 84 -4.62 9.07 8.37
N LEU A 85 -3.49 8.70 8.99
CA LEU A 85 -2.19 9.28 8.69
C LEU A 85 -1.60 8.74 7.38
N TRP A 86 -1.88 7.48 7.07
CA TRP A 86 -1.36 6.80 5.90
C TRP A 86 -2.05 7.24 4.59
N LEU A 87 -3.38 7.44 4.60
CA LEU A 87 -4.16 7.87 3.42
C LEU A 87 -3.57 9.09 2.69
N PRO A 88 -3.35 10.25 3.33
CA PRO A 88 -2.76 11.40 2.66
C PRO A 88 -1.32 11.14 2.22
N ALA A 89 -0.53 10.38 2.98
CA ALA A 89 0.86 10.08 2.65
C ALA A 89 1.00 9.15 1.42
N ALA A 90 0.10 8.17 1.27
CA ALA A 90 0.03 7.32 0.10
C ALA A 90 -0.52 8.08 -1.11
N ALA A 91 -1.56 8.89 -0.92
CA ALA A 91 -2.15 9.68 -1.99
C ALA A 91 -1.18 10.72 -2.57
N LEU A 92 -0.27 11.31 -1.79
CA LEU A 92 0.77 12.22 -2.31
C LEU A 92 1.70 11.56 -3.34
N ARG A 93 1.76 10.22 -3.36
CA ARG A 93 2.62 9.44 -4.26
C ARG A 93 1.89 8.96 -5.51
N ILE A 94 0.57 9.19 -5.60
CA ILE A 94 -0.25 8.90 -6.78
C ILE A 94 -0.72 10.24 -7.37
N PRO A 95 -0.35 10.59 -8.61
CA PRO A 95 -0.66 11.89 -9.18
C PRO A 95 -2.18 12.17 -9.34
N ARG A 96 -2.51 13.46 -9.09
CA ARG A 96 -3.73 14.26 -9.37
C ARG A 96 -5.06 13.52 -9.60
N VAL A 97 -5.87 13.45 -8.54
CA VAL A 97 -7.33 13.24 -8.60
C VAL A 97 -8.02 14.60 -8.65
N THR A 98 -8.90 14.83 -9.63
CA THR A 98 -9.54 16.14 -9.87
C THR A 98 -10.96 16.27 -9.32
N GLY A 99 -11.53 15.23 -8.68
CA GLY A 99 -12.90 15.27 -8.13
C GLY A 99 -13.12 14.53 -6.80
N GLU A 100 -14.10 14.99 -6.00
CA GLU A 100 -14.40 14.46 -4.65
C GLU A 100 -14.86 12.99 -4.66
N LEU A 101 -15.68 12.58 -5.63
CA LEU A 101 -16.12 11.19 -5.77
C LEU A 101 -14.96 10.24 -6.09
N GLN A 102 -14.06 10.68 -6.98
CA GLN A 102 -12.84 9.94 -7.31
C GLN A 102 -11.90 9.89 -6.11
N ARG A 103 -11.87 10.96 -5.30
CA ARG A 103 -11.10 11.00 -4.04
C ARG A 103 -11.61 9.99 -3.03
N LYS A 104 -12.93 9.90 -2.81
CA LYS A 104 -13.54 8.89 -1.92
C LYS A 104 -13.30 7.46 -2.41
N ALA A 105 -13.34 7.23 -3.73
CA ALA A 105 -13.00 5.94 -4.30
C ALA A 105 -11.52 5.59 -4.09
N LEU A 106 -10.62 6.56 -4.32
CA LEU A 106 -9.19 6.41 -4.06
C LEU A 106 -8.91 6.15 -2.57
N ASP A 107 -9.51 6.90 -1.65
CA ASP A 107 -9.26 6.71 -0.22
C ASP A 107 -9.74 5.33 0.27
N ARG A 108 -10.86 4.81 -0.25
CA ARG A 108 -11.29 3.43 0.03
C ARG A 108 -10.30 2.39 -0.50
N PHE A 109 -9.83 2.58 -1.73
CA PHE A 109 -8.84 1.70 -2.34
C PHE A 109 -7.52 1.72 -1.58
N LEU A 110 -7.05 2.92 -1.24
CA LEU A 110 -5.90 3.09 -0.39
C LEU A 110 -6.13 2.36 0.93
N LEU A 111 -7.22 2.61 1.67
CA LEU A 111 -7.46 1.96 2.95
C LEU A 111 -7.38 0.42 2.86
N ARG A 112 -7.86 -0.16 1.75
CA ARG A 112 -7.70 -1.59 1.49
C ARG A 112 -6.23 -1.98 1.33
N CYS A 113 -5.43 -1.21 0.59
CA CYS A 113 -3.99 -1.46 0.44
C CYS A 113 -3.24 -1.40 1.79
N PHE A 114 -3.64 -0.50 2.69
CA PHE A 114 -3.09 -0.45 4.05
C PHE A 114 -3.35 -1.75 4.82
N GLN A 115 -4.59 -2.23 4.79
CA GLN A 115 -5.00 -3.47 5.45
C GLN A 115 -4.35 -4.71 4.83
N ASP A 116 -4.29 -4.77 3.50
CA ASP A 116 -3.68 -5.86 2.77
C ASP A 116 -2.17 -5.92 3.02
N PHE A 117 -1.49 -4.76 3.07
CA PHE A 117 -0.06 -4.70 3.38
C PHE A 117 0.23 -5.16 4.81
N ALA A 118 -0.54 -4.69 5.79
CA ALA A 118 -0.41 -5.15 7.17
C ALA A 118 -0.60 -6.68 7.28
N SER A 119 -1.59 -7.21 6.56
CA SER A 119 -1.85 -8.65 6.52
C SER A 119 -0.73 -9.43 5.82
N ALA A 120 -0.17 -8.90 4.73
CA ALA A 120 0.96 -9.50 4.02
C ALA A 120 2.24 -9.51 4.87
N ASP A 121 2.49 -8.45 5.65
CA ASP A 121 3.61 -8.38 6.58
C ASP A 121 3.47 -9.40 7.72
N GLU A 122 2.25 -9.58 8.25
CA GLU A 122 1.96 -10.60 9.23
C GLU A 122 2.11 -12.03 8.69
N LEU A 123 1.72 -12.28 7.42
CA LEU A 123 1.99 -13.55 6.74
C LEU A 123 3.49 -13.85 6.70
N TYR A 124 4.30 -12.87 6.27
CA TYR A 124 5.75 -13.01 6.17
C TYR A 124 6.39 -13.33 7.53
N LYS A 125 6.02 -12.58 8.59
CA LYS A 125 6.56 -12.80 9.94
C LYS A 125 6.23 -14.18 10.51
N LYS A 126 5.09 -14.75 10.14
CA LYS A 126 4.65 -16.07 10.59
C LYS A 126 5.26 -17.23 9.79
N GLY A 127 6.12 -16.92 8.82
CA GLY A 127 6.88 -17.91 8.07
C GLY A 127 6.32 -18.25 6.69
N GLY A 128 5.22 -17.61 6.25
CA GLY A 128 4.66 -17.77 4.90
C GLY A 128 4.16 -19.16 4.58
#